data_AF-A0A3N5EJ53-F1
#
_entry.id   AF-A0A3N5EJ53-F1
#
_cell.length_a   1.000
_cell.length_b   1.000
_cell.length_c   1.000
_cell.angle_alpha   90.00
_cell.angle_beta   90.00
_cell.angle_gamma   90.00
#
_symmetry.space_group_name_H-M   'P 1'
#
loop_
_entity.id
_entity.type
_entity.pdbx_description
1 polymer ?
#
loop_
_entity_poly.entity_id
_entity_poly.type
_entity_poly.pdbx_seq_one_letter_code
_entity_poly.pdbx_strand_id
1 'polypeptide(L)'
;MSGNYKSGISVVDFTDPANAEEIAYADPPAFPDGFEGGDWSTYWYNGLISESDLVWGLLIWRLDDERVSRYLRTPYSNPQTQEFTID
;
A
#
# COMPACT_ATOMS: atom_id res chain seq x y z
N MET A 1 1.35 3.98 2.69
CA MET A 1 1.63 3.08 1.55
C MET A 1 1.82 3.95 0.34
N SER A 2 2.81 3.64 -0.49
CA SER A 2 3.04 4.32 -1.77
C SER A 2 2.97 3.31 -2.90
N GLY A 3 2.37 3.74 -4.01
CA GLY A 3 2.45 3.06 -5.30
C GLY A 3 3.44 3.78 -6.19
N ASN A 4 4.35 3.04 -6.84
CA ASN A 4 5.54 3.60 -7.47
C ASN A 4 5.78 3.06 -8.89
N TYR A 5 4.74 2.91 -9.72
CA TYR A 5 4.86 2.38 -11.08
C TYR A 5 5.69 1.09 -11.10
N LYS A 6 6.84 1.13 -11.79
CA LYS A 6 7.75 0.00 -11.99
C LYS A 6 8.41 -0.49 -10.69
N SER A 7 8.30 0.26 -9.60
CA SER A 7 8.78 -0.14 -8.26
C SER A 7 7.68 -0.68 -7.35
N GLY A 8 6.45 -0.87 -7.86
CA GLY A 8 5.37 -1.51 -7.11
C GLY A 8 4.96 -0.77 -5.85
N ILE A 9 4.64 -1.54 -4.80
CA ILE A 9 4.12 -1.02 -3.54
C ILE A 9 5.13 -1.16 -2.40
N SER A 10 5.14 -0.15 -1.52
CA SER A 10 5.89 -0.18 -0.25
C SER A 10 4.98 0.22 0.93
N VAL A 11 5.12 -0.52 2.02
CA VAL A 11 4.46 -0.27 3.30
C VAL A 11 5.52 0.10 4.33
N VAL A 12 5.44 1.34 4.81
CA VAL A 12 6.35 1.90 5.80
C VAL A 12 5.58 2.16 7.09
N ASP A 13 6.11 1.65 8.20
CA ASP A 13 5.69 2.00 9.55
C ASP A 13 6.28 3.37 9.93
N PHE A 14 5.39 4.33 10.14
CA PHE A 14 5.71 5.70 10.56
C PHE A 14 5.34 5.98 12.02
N THR A 15 5.10 4.95 12.84
CA THR A 15 4.73 5.11 14.26
C THR A 15 5.79 5.89 15.05
N ASP A 16 7.09 5.70 14.72
CA ASP A 16 8.17 6.58 15.13
C ASP A 16 8.80 7.25 13.89
N PRO A 17 8.48 8.52 13.61
CA PRO A 17 9.01 9.22 12.44
C PRO A 17 10.55 9.36 12.42
N ALA A 18 11.23 9.26 13.57
CA ALA A 18 12.69 9.30 13.63
C ALA A 18 13.33 7.96 13.24
N ASN A 19 12.55 6.87 13.28
CA ASN A 19 12.99 5.50 13.02
C ASN A 19 11.99 4.77 12.09
N ALA A 20 11.58 5.42 11.00
CA ALA A 20 10.66 4.81 10.04
C ALA A 20 11.25 3.54 9.41
N GLU A 21 10.44 2.48 9.32
CA GLU A 21 10.86 1.15 8.86
C GLU A 21 9.93 0.66 7.73
N GLU A 22 10.50 0.18 6.62
CA GLU A 22 9.71 -0.57 5.64
C GLU A 22 9.40 -1.97 6.17
N ILE A 23 8.11 -2.31 6.26
CA ILE A 23 7.63 -3.56 6.85
C ILE A 23 7.08 -4.54 5.82
N ALA A 24 6.77 -4.08 4.60
CA ALA A 24 6.38 -4.93 3.49
C ALA A 24 6.57 -4.22 2.14
N TYR A 25 6.79 -5.00 1.09
CA TYR A 25 6.83 -4.52 -0.29
C TYR A 25 6.31 -5.60 -1.25
N ALA A 26 5.87 -5.18 -2.43
CA ALA A 26 5.62 -6.08 -3.54
C ALA A 26 6.05 -5.40 -4.83
N ASP A 27 7.17 -5.87 -5.38
CA ASP A 27 7.76 -5.33 -6.59
C ASP A 27 7.33 -6.16 -7.79
N PRO A 28 6.94 -5.52 -8.91
CA PRO A 28 6.70 -6.23 -10.14
C PRO A 28 8.04 -6.74 -10.73
N PRO A 29 8.03 -7.81 -11.54
CA PRO A 29 9.18 -8.17 -12.35
C PRO A 29 9.63 -7.00 -13.23
N ALA A 30 10.92 -6.96 -13.56
CA ALA A 30 11.46 -5.94 -14.45
C ALA A 30 10.74 -5.93 -15.80
N PHE A 31 10.33 -4.74 -16.23
CA PHE A 31 9.72 -4.53 -17.53
C PHE A 31 10.79 -4.36 -18.62
N PRO A 32 10.50 -4.75 -19.88
CA PRO A 32 11.38 -4.46 -21.01
C PRO A 32 11.60 -2.95 -21.19
N ASP A 33 12.74 -2.59 -21.79
CA ASP A 33 13.05 -1.19 -22.10
C ASP A 33 11.94 -0.54 -22.95
N GLY A 34 11.50 0.65 -22.54
CA GLY A 34 10.44 1.40 -23.23
C GLY A 34 9.01 0.91 -22.95
N PHE A 35 8.83 -0.11 -22.11
CA PHE A 35 7.50 -0.55 -21.67
C PHE A 35 7.06 0.19 -20.41
N GLU A 36 5.82 0.66 -20.38
CA GLU A 36 5.18 1.27 -19.21
C GLU A 36 4.29 0.25 -18.52
N GLY A 37 4.51 0.06 -17.22
CA GLY A 37 3.87 -0.97 -16.41
C GLY A 37 4.04 -0.69 -14.93
N GLY A 38 3.46 -1.55 -14.10
CA GLY A 38 3.52 -1.43 -12.65
C GLY A 38 2.31 -0.69 -12.06
N ASP A 39 2.44 -0.33 -10.79
CA ASP A 39 1.36 0.23 -9.98
C ASP A 39 0.94 1.63 -10.45
N TRP A 40 -0.34 1.77 -10.82
CA TRP A 40 -0.98 3.04 -11.13
C TRP A 40 -1.61 3.71 -9.90
N SER A 41 -2.17 2.92 -8.98
CA SER A 41 -2.76 3.41 -7.75
C SER A 41 -2.92 2.32 -6.70
N THR A 42 -2.64 2.68 -5.45
CA THR A 42 -2.70 1.76 -4.31
C THR A 42 -3.50 2.35 -3.15
N TYR A 43 -4.38 1.54 -2.58
CA TYR A 43 -5.26 1.90 -1.46
C TYR A 43 -5.21 0.84 -0.36
N TRP A 44 -5.28 1.27 0.90
CA TRP A 44 -5.34 0.38 2.06
C TRP A 44 -6.74 0.37 2.67
N TYR A 45 -7.22 -0.78 3.12
CA TYR A 45 -8.37 -0.88 4.00
C TYR A 45 -8.34 -2.14 4.86
N ASN A 46 -8.36 -1.99 6.19
CA ASN A 46 -8.50 -3.08 7.15
C ASN A 46 -7.50 -4.26 6.93
N GLY A 47 -6.25 -3.94 6.60
CA GLY A 47 -5.21 -4.94 6.33
C GLY A 47 -5.19 -5.49 4.91
N LEU A 48 -6.08 -5.02 4.04
CA LEU A 48 -6.04 -5.31 2.61
C LEU A 48 -5.44 -4.12 1.85
N ILE A 49 -4.66 -4.43 0.83
CA ILE A 49 -4.09 -3.47 -0.10
C ILE A 49 -4.69 -3.76 -1.47
N SER A 50 -5.37 -2.78 -2.05
CA SER A 50 -5.88 -2.82 -3.41
C SER A 50 -4.94 -2.04 -4.31
N GLU A 51 -4.27 -2.73 -5.21
CA GLU A 51 -3.34 -2.19 -6.21
C GLU A 51 -3.99 -2.28 -7.59
N SER A 52 -3.98 -1.16 -8.34
CA SER A 52 -4.36 -1.11 -9.73
C SER A 52 -3.09 -1.11 -10.59
N ASP A 53 -2.72 -2.26 -11.14
CA ASP A 53 -1.55 -2.41 -11.99
C ASP A 53 -1.88 -2.21 -13.48
N LEU A 54 -0.99 -1.53 -14.20
CA LEU A 54 -1.14 -1.20 -15.62
C LEU A 54 -1.14 -2.43 -16.56
N VAL A 55 -0.61 -3.56 -16.10
CA VAL A 55 -0.40 -4.79 -16.87
C VAL A 55 -1.30 -5.93 -16.38
N TRP A 56 -1.39 -6.11 -15.06
CA TRP A 56 -2.10 -7.23 -14.43
C TRP A 56 -3.49 -6.86 -13.90
N GLY A 57 -3.87 -5.58 -13.96
CA GLY A 57 -5.18 -5.11 -13.48
C GLY A 57 -5.24 -5.04 -11.96
N LEU A 58 -6.35 -5.49 -11.35
CA LEU A 58 -6.54 -5.39 -9.91
C LEU A 58 -5.83 -6.52 -9.17
N LEU A 59 -4.87 -6.16 -8.32
CA LEU A 59 -4.21 -7.05 -7.37
C LEU A 59 -4.68 -6.70 -5.95
N ILE A 60 -5.02 -7.74 -5.16
CA ILE A 60 -5.41 -7.58 -3.76
C ILE A 60 -4.41 -8.32 -2.89
N TRP A 61 -3.71 -7.58 -2.03
CA TRP A 61 -2.76 -8.12 -1.08
C TRP A 61 -3.35 -8.11 0.32
N ARG A 62 -2.98 -9.11 1.13
CA ARG A 62 -3.25 -9.11 2.57
C ARG A 62 -1.94 -8.83 3.30
N LEU A 63 -1.90 -7.74 4.03
CA LEU A 63 -0.76 -7.39 4.87
C LEU A 63 -0.85 -8.17 6.19
N ASP A 64 0.01 -9.17 6.32
CA ASP A 64 0.09 -10.04 7.49
C ASP A 64 1.26 -9.61 8.38
N ASP A 65 1.05 -8.52 9.13
CA ASP A 65 2.01 -7.99 10.10
C ASP A 65 1.32 -7.74 11.44
N GLU A 66 2.01 -8.05 12.55
CA GLU A 66 1.44 -7.90 13.88
C GLU A 66 1.07 -6.44 14.20
N ARG A 67 1.82 -5.47 13.68
CA ARG A 67 1.58 -4.03 13.84
C ARG A 67 0.23 -3.64 13.21
N VAL A 68 -0.16 -4.31 12.14
CA VAL A 68 -1.39 -4.04 11.38
C VAL A 68 -2.58 -4.82 11.93
N SER A 69 -2.35 -6.07 12.36
CA SER A 69 -3.40 -6.94 12.94
C SER A 69 -4.07 -6.36 14.19
N ARG A 70 -3.35 -5.47 14.90
CA ARG A 70 -3.81 -4.81 16.14
C ARG A 70 -4.58 -3.51 15.88
N TYR A 71 -4.41 -2.91 14.70
CA TYR A 71 -4.97 -1.60 14.37
C TYR A 71 -6.25 -1.72 13.54
N LEU A 72 -7.37 -1.50 14.22
CA LEU A 72 -8.62 -0.91 13.72
C LEU A 72 -9.25 -1.57 12.47
N ARG A 73 -10.27 -2.40 12.72
CA ARG A 73 -11.34 -2.64 11.74
C ARG A 73 -12.36 -1.52 11.86
N THR A 74 -12.34 -0.55 10.95
CA THR A 74 -13.45 0.41 10.88
C THR A 74 -14.65 -0.23 10.18
N PRO A 75 -15.89 0.12 10.54
CA PRO A 75 -17.08 -0.40 9.88
C PRO A 75 -17.29 0.20 8.47
N TYR A 76 -16.55 1.26 8.11
CA TYR A 76 -16.72 1.99 6.85
C TYR A 76 -15.40 2.09 6.07
N SER A 77 -15.51 1.84 4.76
CA SER A 77 -14.40 2.01 3.82
C SER A 77 -14.03 3.47 3.72
N ASN A 78 -12.77 3.75 4.02
CA ASN A 78 -12.27 5.10 4.04
C ASN A 78 -10.97 5.22 3.25
N PRO A 79 -11.00 5.01 1.93
CA PRO A 79 -9.78 5.06 1.12
C PRO A 79 -9.24 6.49 0.95
N GLN A 80 -9.82 7.55 1.56
CA GLN A 80 -9.29 8.92 1.42
C GLN A 80 -9.80 10.02 2.39
N THR A 81 -10.60 9.74 3.43
CA THR A 81 -11.15 10.78 4.34
C THR A 81 -10.54 10.69 5.73
N GLN A 82 -9.78 11.67 6.22
CA GLN A 82 -9.42 11.66 7.65
C GLN A 82 -10.71 11.73 8.51
N GLU A 83 -10.95 10.75 9.40
CA GLU A 83 -12.08 10.79 10.34
C GLU A 83 -11.84 11.74 11.51
N PHE A 84 -10.57 12.06 11.80
CA PHE A 84 -10.18 12.97 12.86
C PHE A 84 -9.02 13.84 12.41
N THR A 85 -9.12 15.15 12.69
CA THR A 85 -8.01 16.10 12.60
C THR A 85 -7.12 15.91 13.83
N ILE A 86 -5.81 15.82 13.64
CA ILE A 86 -4.84 15.94 14.72
C ILE A 86 -4.71 17.43 15.01
N ASP A 87 -5.11 17.88 16.21
CA ASP A 87 -4.86 19.24 16.71
C ASP A 87 -3.38 19.45 17.09
#